data_AF-A0A2E5U3E2-F1
#
_entry.id   AF-A0A2E5U3E2-F1
#
_cell.length_a   1.000
_cell.length_b   1.000
_cell.length_c   1.000
_cell.angle_alpha   90.00
_cell.angle_beta   90.00
_cell.angle_gamma   90.00
#
_symmetry.space_group_name_H-M   'P 1'
#
loop_
_entity.id
_entity.type
_entity.pdbx_description
1 polymer ?
#
loop_
_entity_poly.entity_id
_entity_poly.type
_entity_poly.pdbx_seq_one_letter_code
_entity_poly.pdbx_strand_id
1 'polypeptide(L)' 'MSDIGANTYNQEECLILGDLNSDGIINVLDITNAICEILSNECITECNWDMNHDTELNVLDIIIIMNNIINNY' A
#
# COMPACT_ATOMS: atom_id res chain seq x y z
N MET A 1 12.58 -10.36 38.00
CA MET A 1 11.12 -10.43 37.73
C MET A 1 10.84 -9.33 36.74
N SER A 2 10.41 -9.70 35.51
CA SER A 2 10.04 -8.91 34.32
C SER A 2 10.95 -7.72 33.96
N ASP A 3 11.55 -7.71 32.77
CA ASP A 3 10.79 -7.17 31.63
C ASP A 3 10.94 -8.02 30.36
N ILE A 4 9.86 -8.75 30.04
CA ILE A 4 9.52 -9.26 28.71
C ILE A 4 8.60 -8.18 28.16
N GLY A 5 9.09 -7.25 27.34
CA GLY A 5 8.23 -6.10 27.00
C GLY A 5 8.66 -5.14 25.90
N ALA A 6 9.90 -5.16 25.41
CA ALA A 6 10.24 -4.41 24.20
C ALA A 6 9.88 -5.22 22.95
N ASN A 7 8.58 -5.52 22.77
CA ASN A 7 8.08 -5.80 21.44
C ASN A 7 7.97 -4.46 20.73
N THR A 8 9.08 -4.02 20.12
CA THR A 8 9.03 -2.99 19.09
C THR A 8 8.34 -3.63 17.90
N TYR A 9 7.01 -3.69 17.94
CA TYR A 9 6.22 -3.98 16.76
C TYR A 9 6.72 -3.02 15.68
N ASN A 10 7.25 -3.56 14.60
CA ASN A 10 7.71 -2.78 13.45
C ASN A 10 6.54 -1.92 12.97
N GLN A 11 6.47 -0.66 13.38
CA GLN A 11 5.56 0.35 12.82
C GLN A 11 6.05 0.81 11.44
N GLU A 12 6.65 -0.09 10.66
CA GLU A 12 7.10 0.19 9.29
C GLU A 12 6.06 -0.22 8.26
N GLU A 13 5.00 -0.92 8.66
CA GLU A 13 3.83 -1.13 7.82
C GLU A 13 3.25 0.26 7.50
N CYS A 14 3.02 0.54 6.22
CA CYS A 14 2.36 1.77 5.75
C CYS A 14 3.19 3.07 5.79
N LEU A 15 4.51 3.03 5.58
CA LEU A 15 5.30 4.28 5.48
C LEU A 15 5.22 4.96 4.10
N ILE A 16 4.98 4.18 3.05
CA ILE A 16 5.08 4.65 1.66
C ILE A 16 3.68 4.73 1.05
N LEU A 17 3.28 5.91 0.59
CA LEU A 17 2.00 6.11 -0.08
C LEU A 17 2.03 5.43 -1.45
N GLY A 18 1.10 4.48 -1.70
CA GLY A 18 1.05 3.68 -2.92
C GLY A 18 1.82 2.35 -2.89
N ASP A 19 2.40 1.97 -1.74
CA ASP A 19 2.95 0.64 -1.46
C ASP A 19 1.86 -0.20 -0.77
N LEU A 20 1.21 -1.07 -1.54
CA LEU A 20 0.02 -1.80 -1.12
C LEU A 20 0.33 -3.15 -0.47
N ASN A 21 1.53 -3.68 -0.71
CA ASN A 21 1.99 -4.93 -0.11
C ASN A 21 2.99 -4.71 1.04
N SER A 22 3.25 -3.45 1.42
CA SER A 22 4.15 -3.05 2.49
C SER A 22 5.58 -3.59 2.30
N ASP A 23 6.04 -3.77 1.05
CA ASP A 23 7.38 -4.32 0.76
C ASP A 23 8.50 -3.27 0.68
N GLY A 24 8.14 -2.00 0.78
CA GLY A 24 9.05 -0.86 0.75
C GLY A 24 9.34 -0.33 -0.67
N ILE A 25 8.72 -0.89 -1.72
CA ILE A 25 9.02 -0.56 -3.12
C ILE A 25 7.72 -0.38 -3.93
N ILE A 26 7.43 0.85 -4.35
CA ILE A 26 6.33 1.11 -5.29
C ILE A 26 6.68 0.56 -6.68
N ASN A 27 5.96 -0.48 -7.13
CA ASN A 27 6.13 -1.12 -8.42
C ASN A 27 4.81 -1.72 -8.98
N VAL A 28 4.91 -2.52 -10.04
CA VAL A 28 3.73 -3.11 -10.70
C VAL A 28 2.94 -4.07 -9.82
N LEU A 29 3.57 -4.62 -8.77
CA LEU A 29 2.90 -5.49 -7.81
C LEU A 29 1.82 -4.74 -7.03
N ASP A 30 2.05 -3.47 -6.67
CA ASP A 30 1.06 -2.61 -5.99
C ASP A 30 -0.18 -2.39 -6.84
N ILE A 31 0.01 -2.11 -8.13
CA ILE A 31 -1.09 -1.97 -9.10
C ILE A 31 -1.90 -3.28 -9.16
N THR A 32 -1.22 -4.42 -9.17
CA THR A 32 -1.87 -5.73 -9.27
C THR A 32 -2.70 -6.02 -8.01
N ASN A 33 -2.18 -5.64 -6.83
CA ASN A 33 -2.91 -5.74 -5.56
C ASN A 33 -4.13 -4.81 -5.53
N ALA A 34 -4.00 -3.55 -5.99
CA ALA A 34 -5.13 -2.62 -6.08
C ALA A 34 -6.25 -3.16 -6.98
N ILE A 35 -5.89 -3.69 -8.16
CA ILE A 35 -6.87 -4.28 -9.09
C ILE A 35 -7.56 -5.48 -8.46
N CYS A 36 -6.80 -6.36 -7.81
CA CYS A 36 -7.37 -7.52 -7.14
C CYS A 36 -8.34 -7.10 -6.03
N GLU A 37 -7.97 -6.11 -5.21
CA GLU A 37 -8.84 -5.60 -4.16
C GLU A 37 -10.15 -5.07 -4.75
N ILE A 38 -10.09 -4.23 -5.79
CA ILE A 38 -11.28 -3.69 -6.47
C ILE A 38 -12.18 -4.80 -7.04
N LEU A 39 -11.59 -5.91 -7.52
CA LEU A 39 -12.35 -6.97 -8.21
C LEU A 39 -12.91 -8.04 -7.27
N SER A 40 -12.20 -8.39 -6.20
CA SER A 40 -12.57 -9.52 -5.34
C SER A 40 -12.54 -9.24 -3.84
N ASN A 41 -11.91 -8.16 -3.36
CA ASN A 41 -11.60 -7.93 -1.94
C ASN A 41 -10.89 -9.13 -1.27
N GLU A 42 -10.15 -9.94 -2.04
CA GLU A 42 -9.46 -11.14 -1.56
C GLU A 42 -7.94 -10.97 -1.49
N CYS A 43 -7.43 -9.78 -1.82
CA CYS A 43 -6.02 -9.50 -1.84
C CYS A 43 -5.57 -8.73 -0.60
N ILE A 44 -4.25 -8.75 -0.38
CA ILE A 44 -3.64 -8.03 0.71
C ILE A 44 -3.49 -6.58 0.24
N THR A 45 -4.32 -5.70 0.79
CA THR A 45 -4.11 -4.26 0.79
C THR A 45 -4.06 -3.82 2.24
N GLU A 46 -2.85 -3.66 2.77
CA GLU A 46 -2.74 -3.35 4.20
C GLU A 46 -3.10 -1.88 4.48
N CYS A 47 -2.66 -0.96 3.60
CA CYS A 47 -2.76 0.47 3.83
C CYS A 47 -2.28 1.31 2.64
N ASN A 48 -2.38 2.64 2.75
CA ASN A 48 -1.77 3.61 1.84
C ASN A 48 -2.21 3.55 0.37
N TRP A 49 -3.40 2.99 0.13
CA TRP A 49 -4.00 2.88 -1.19
C TRP A 49 -4.75 4.14 -1.64
N ASP A 50 -5.12 5.03 -0.70
CA ASP A 50 -5.90 6.25 -0.96
C ASP A 50 -4.99 7.39 -1.46
N MET A 51 -4.76 7.41 -2.77
CA MET A 51 -3.77 8.28 -3.40
C MET A 51 -4.28 9.69 -3.62
N ASN A 52 -5.59 9.89 -3.64
CA ASN A 52 -6.24 11.18 -3.84
C ASN A 52 -6.96 11.71 -2.59
N HIS A 53 -6.94 10.97 -1.49
CA HIS A 53 -7.58 11.29 -0.20
C HIS A 53 -9.11 11.41 -0.30
N ASP A 54 -9.74 10.63 -1.16
CA ASP A 54 -11.20 10.59 -1.32
C ASP A 54 -11.88 9.44 -0.53
N THR A 55 -11.09 8.62 0.17
CA THR A 55 -11.52 7.49 1.00
C THR A 55 -12.11 6.29 0.23
N GLU A 56 -11.99 6.25 -1.11
CA GLU A 56 -12.45 5.15 -1.94
C GLU A 56 -11.30 4.56 -2.77
N LEU A 57 -10.99 3.27 -2.60
CA LEU A 57 -10.04 2.60 -3.49
C LEU A 57 -10.70 2.37 -4.86
N ASN A 58 -10.27 3.11 -5.87
CA ASN A 58 -10.80 2.96 -7.22
C ASN A 58 -9.72 3.14 -8.31
N VAL A 59 -10.16 3.22 -9.56
CA VAL A 59 -9.26 3.32 -10.73
C VAL A 59 -8.41 4.58 -10.70
N LEU A 60 -8.88 5.65 -10.05
CA LEU A 60 -8.13 6.90 -9.92
C LEU A 60 -6.86 6.70 -9.08
N ASP A 61 -6.91 5.94 -7.98
CA ASP A 61 -5.73 5.64 -7.17
C ASP A 61 -4.68 4.87 -7.97
N ILE A 62 -5.13 3.86 -8.72
CA ILE A 62 -4.27 3.06 -9.60
C ILE A 62 -3.53 3.95 -10.61
N ILE A 63 -4.24 4.91 -11.22
CA ILE A 63 -3.63 5.84 -12.18
C ILE A 63 -2.55 6.69 -11.50
N ILE A 64 -2.77 7.13 -10.25
CA ILE A 64 -1.79 7.92 -9.51
C ILE A 64 -0.55 7.06 -9.15
N ILE A 65 -0.73 5.81 -8.69
CA ILE A 65 0.38 4.88 -8.45
C ILE A 65 1.18 4.64 -9.75
N MET A 66 0.49 4.39 -10.85
CA MET A 66 1.11 4.20 -12.16
C MET A 66 1.91 5.43 -12.60
N ASN A 67 1.39 6.64 -12.37
CA ASN A 67 2.12 7.88 -12.64
C ASN A 67 3.37 8.01 -11.76
N ASN A 68 3.32 7.61 -10.49
CA ASN A 68 4.50 7.60 -9.63
C ASN A 68 5.57 6.64 -10.16
N ILE A 69 5.17 5.45 -10.64
CA ILE A 69 6.10 4.48 -11.23
C ILE A 69 6.75 5.05 -12.52
N ILE A 70 5.95 5.67 -13.39
CA ILE A 70 6.43 6.15 -14.70
C ILE A 70 7.26 7.43 -14.57
N ASN A 71 6.86 8.37 -13.72
CA ASN A 71 7.53 9.68 -13.58
C ASN A 71 8.78 9.64 -12.69
N ASN A 72 9.03 8.53 -11.99
CA ASN A 72 10.27 8.30 -11.23
C ASN A 72 11.41 7.70 -12.10
N TYR A 73 11.21 7.59 -13.42
CA TYR A 73 12.25 7.33 -14.44
C TYR A 73 12.59 8.60 -15.21
#